data_AF-A0A084AY06-F1
#
_entry.id   AF-A0A084AY06-F1
#
_cell.length_a   1.000
_cell.length_b   1.000
_cell.length_c   1.000
_cell.angle_alpha   90.00
_cell.angle_beta   90.00
_cell.angle_gamma   90.00
#
_symmetry.space_group_name_H-M   'P 1'
#
loop_
_entity.id
_entity.type
_entity.pdbx_description
1 polymer ?
#
loop_
_entity_poly.entity_id
_entity_poly.type
_entity_poly.pdbx_seq_one_letter_code
_entity_poly.pdbx_strand_id
1 'polypeptide(L)'
;MSAQTHFLVPFVAAVGKINVDYTANWGRGSPSSYIDNVKFPRVLTDRQYKYRVVKGSTDLGVRDAYAIESDGSQKINFLEYNSGRGIEDSTTIKIYIVEPDTGNQSLLVQWK
;
A
#
# COMPACT_ATOMS: atom_id res chain seq x y z
N MET A 1 -28.39 4.59 -5.64
CA MET A 1 -26.98 5.02 -5.54
C MET A 1 -26.13 3.78 -5.30
N SER A 2 -24.89 3.70 -5.82
CA SER A 2 -24.04 2.54 -5.52
C SER A 2 -23.60 2.57 -4.06
N ALA A 3 -23.22 1.42 -3.49
CA ALA A 3 -22.64 1.36 -2.15
C ALA A 3 -21.45 2.31 -1.99
N GLN A 4 -20.66 2.50 -3.05
CA GLN A 4 -19.51 3.42 -3.06
C GLN A 4 -19.94 4.89 -2.95
N THR A 5 -21.02 5.29 -3.63
CA THR A 5 -21.53 6.67 -3.56
C THR A 5 -22.03 7.02 -2.15
N HIS A 6 -22.61 6.06 -1.43
CA HIS A 6 -23.07 6.26 -0.04
C HIS A 6 -21.94 6.58 0.95
N PHE A 7 -20.71 6.13 0.69
CA PHE A 7 -19.55 6.46 1.53
C PHE A 7 -18.83 7.71 1.04
N LEU A 8 -18.68 7.88 -0.28
CA LEU A 8 -17.85 8.94 -0.85
C LEU A 8 -18.42 10.34 -0.62
N VAL A 9 -19.73 10.55 -0.85
CA VAL A 9 -20.33 11.89 -0.76
C VAL A 9 -20.28 12.46 0.66
N PRO A 10 -20.70 11.72 1.71
CA PRO A 10 -20.56 12.22 3.08
C PRO A 10 -19.11 12.45 3.50
N PHE A 11 -18.20 11.58 3.05
CA PHE A 11 -16.78 11.73 3.33
C PHE A 11 -16.21 13.02 2.71
N VAL A 12 -16.45 13.27 1.43
CA VAL A 12 -15.98 14.50 0.75
C VAL A 12 -16.62 15.75 1.38
N ALA A 13 -17.90 15.69 1.76
CA ALA A 13 -18.54 16.80 2.47
C ALA A 13 -17.87 17.10 3.82
N ALA A 14 -17.38 16.09 4.53
CA ALA A 14 -16.69 16.25 5.80
C ALA A 14 -15.24 16.76 5.66
N VAL A 15 -14.49 16.29 4.64
CA VAL A 15 -13.07 16.65 4.47
C VAL A 15 -12.83 17.79 3.48
N GLY A 16 -13.86 18.24 2.77
CA GLY A 16 -13.83 19.29 1.75
C GLY A 16 -13.23 18.83 0.41
N LYS A 17 -11.98 18.35 0.41
CA LYS A 17 -11.28 17.88 -0.78
C LYS A 17 -10.42 16.66 -0.46
N ILE A 18 -10.52 15.62 -1.29
CA ILE A 18 -9.58 14.49 -1.30
C ILE A 18 -9.03 14.29 -2.71
N ASN A 19 -7.76 13.92 -2.79
CA ASN A 19 -7.08 13.61 -4.05
C ASN A 19 -6.09 12.48 -3.76
N VAL A 20 -6.49 11.26 -4.09
CA VAL A 20 -5.70 10.04 -3.85
C VAL A 20 -5.74 9.18 -5.09
N ASP A 21 -4.66 8.43 -5.30
CA ASP A 21 -4.51 7.42 -6.32
C ASP A 21 -3.68 6.26 -5.74
N TYR A 22 -4.39 5.20 -5.38
CA TYR A 22 -3.84 3.95 -4.88
C TYR A 22 -3.76 2.86 -5.96
N THR A 23 -3.74 3.24 -7.24
CA THR A 23 -3.43 2.31 -8.33
C THR A 23 -2.06 1.70 -8.10
N ALA A 24 -1.99 0.38 -7.97
CA ALA A 24 -0.75 -0.31 -7.64
C ALA A 24 0.14 -0.48 -8.87
N ASN A 25 1.28 0.21 -8.87
CA ASN A 25 2.33 0.01 -9.87
C ASN A 25 3.38 -0.95 -9.30
N TRP A 26 3.34 -2.20 -9.75
CA TRP A 26 4.24 -3.26 -9.27
C TRP A 26 5.58 -3.21 -9.99
N GLY A 27 6.66 -3.07 -9.23
CA GLY A 27 8.03 -3.06 -9.73
C GLY A 27 8.64 -4.46 -9.69
N ARG A 28 9.04 -4.97 -10.86
CA ARG A 28 9.78 -6.23 -10.97
C ARG A 28 11.27 -6.02 -10.67
N GLY A 29 11.86 -7.04 -10.03
CA GLY A 29 13.27 -7.10 -9.69
C GLY A 29 14.13 -7.82 -10.73
N SER A 30 15.25 -8.37 -10.27
CA SER A 30 16.14 -9.23 -11.05
C SER A 30 16.35 -10.56 -10.31
N PRO A 31 15.95 -11.71 -10.89
CA PRO A 31 15.29 -11.85 -12.20
C PRO A 31 13.86 -11.28 -12.20
N SER A 32 13.31 -11.03 -13.39
CA SER A 32 12.00 -10.37 -13.54
C SER A 32 10.83 -11.18 -12.98
N SER A 33 11.02 -12.46 -12.64
CA SER A 33 10.05 -13.30 -11.91
C SER A 33 9.86 -12.93 -10.44
N TYR A 34 10.56 -11.90 -9.95
CA TYR A 34 10.38 -11.36 -8.61
C TYR A 34 9.74 -9.98 -8.68
N ILE A 35 8.86 -9.71 -7.72
CA ILE A 35 8.29 -8.40 -7.44
C ILE A 35 9.06 -7.81 -6.26
N ASP A 36 9.68 -6.67 -6.46
CA ASP A 36 10.55 -6.02 -5.48
C ASP A 36 9.82 -4.92 -4.71
N ASN A 37 8.81 -4.30 -5.32
CA ASN A 37 8.10 -3.18 -4.72
C ASN A 37 6.72 -2.95 -5.32
N VAL A 38 5.94 -2.12 -4.65
CA VAL A 38 4.75 -1.46 -5.21
C VAL A 38 4.85 0.03 -4.97
N LYS A 39 4.48 0.83 -5.97
CA LYS A 39 4.41 2.29 -5.89
C LYS A 39 2.97 2.76 -6.11
N PHE A 40 2.49 3.61 -5.21
CA PHE A 40 1.19 4.30 -5.33
C PHE A 40 1.43 5.73 -5.79
N PRO A 41 0.76 6.22 -6.86
CA PRO A 41 1.00 7.57 -7.39
C PRO A 41 0.65 8.70 -6.44
N ARG A 42 -0.38 8.55 -5.60
CA ARG A 42 -0.78 9.59 -4.65
C ARG A 42 -1.45 9.02 -3.40
N VAL A 43 -0.71 9.01 -2.29
CA VAL A 43 -1.22 8.48 -1.02
C VAL A 43 -1.86 9.56 -0.14
N LEU A 44 -2.59 9.13 0.89
CA LEU A 44 -3.01 9.97 2.01
C LEU A 44 -1.79 10.53 2.76
N THR A 45 -1.90 11.77 3.23
CA THR A 45 -0.81 12.54 3.88
C THR A 45 -1.21 13.11 5.23
N ASP A 46 -2.45 12.88 5.67
CA ASP A 46 -2.99 13.42 6.93
C ASP A 46 -2.38 12.76 8.17
N ARG A 47 -1.81 11.56 8.02
CA ARG A 47 -1.18 10.79 9.10
C ARG A 47 0.06 10.04 8.60
N GLN A 48 0.91 9.64 9.54
CA GLN A 48 2.07 8.80 9.25
C GLN A 48 1.66 7.32 9.19
N TYR A 49 1.03 6.92 8.08
CA TYR A 49 0.62 5.54 7.86
C TYR A 49 1.81 4.59 7.78
N LYS A 50 1.59 3.34 8.21
CA LYS A 50 2.54 2.23 8.08
C LYS A 50 1.99 1.19 7.12
N TYR A 51 2.85 0.25 6.71
CA TYR A 51 2.44 -0.84 5.83
C TYR A 51 2.81 -2.20 6.38
N ARG A 52 1.85 -3.13 6.33
CA ARG A 52 2.08 -4.56 6.54
C ARG A 52 2.16 -5.28 5.21
N VAL A 53 3.13 -6.17 5.06
CA VAL A 53 3.29 -7.02 3.87
C VAL A 53 3.07 -8.48 4.26
N VAL A 54 2.21 -9.18 3.53
CA VAL A 54 1.98 -10.62 3.70
C VAL A 54 2.32 -11.33 2.39
N LYS A 55 3.21 -12.31 2.47
CA LYS A 55 3.67 -13.18 1.38
C LYS A 55 3.01 -14.56 1.51
N GLY A 56 2.05 -14.86 0.65
CA GLY A 56 1.24 -16.08 0.75
C GLY A 56 0.49 -16.12 2.09
N SER A 57 0.87 -17.05 2.96
CA SER A 57 0.39 -17.16 4.35
C SER A 57 1.36 -16.58 5.39
N THR A 58 2.53 -16.11 4.97
CA THR A 58 3.59 -15.59 5.85
C THR A 58 3.42 -14.08 6.04
N ASP A 59 3.20 -13.64 7.27
CA ASP A 59 3.24 -12.23 7.64
C ASP A 59 4.71 -11.77 7.75
N LEU A 60 5.10 -10.80 6.94
CA LEU A 60 6.45 -10.20 6.97
C LEU A 60 6.54 -9.01 7.92
N GLY A 61 5.44 -8.68 8.59
CA GLY A 61 5.37 -7.64 9.60
C GLY A 61 5.02 -6.26 9.06
N VAL A 62 4.97 -5.30 10.00
CA VAL A 62 4.69 -3.90 9.76
C VAL A 62 6.00 -3.11 9.75
N ARG A 63 6.15 -2.18 8.80
CA ARG A 63 7.24 -1.20 8.80
C ARG A 63 6.72 0.20 8.58
N ASP A 64 7.51 1.17 9.05
CA ASP A 64 7.28 2.57 8.74
C ASP A 64 7.37 2.80 7.23
N ALA A 65 6.51 3.66 6.71
CA ALA A 65 6.52 3.99 5.30
C ALA A 65 7.70 4.91 4.95
N TYR A 66 8.19 4.81 3.72
CA TYR A 66 9.14 5.79 3.18
C TYR A 66 8.52 7.19 3.15
N ALA A 67 9.38 8.20 3.07
CA ALA A 67 8.92 9.56 2.81
C ALA A 67 8.08 9.62 1.52
N ILE A 68 7.01 10.41 1.56
CA ILE A 68 6.17 10.68 0.39
C ILE A 68 6.98 11.58 -0.55
N GLU A 69 7.07 11.20 -1.81
CA GLU A 69 7.78 11.95 -2.85
C GLU A 69 7.04 13.26 -3.17
N SER A 70 7.72 14.22 -3.81
CA SER A 70 7.15 15.54 -4.12
C SER A 70 5.93 15.50 -5.06
N ASP A 71 5.76 14.42 -5.82
CA ASP A 71 4.59 14.18 -6.68
C ASP A 71 3.38 13.59 -5.92
N GLY A 72 3.56 13.27 -4.63
CA GLY A 72 2.59 12.62 -3.75
C GLY A 72 2.72 11.10 -3.71
N SER A 73 3.64 10.53 -4.47
CA SER A 73 3.78 9.09 -4.58
C SER A 73 4.53 8.48 -3.39
N GLN A 74 4.27 7.20 -3.14
CA GLN A 74 4.94 6.47 -2.07
C GLN A 74 5.21 5.04 -2.52
N LYS A 75 6.43 4.58 -2.25
CA LYS A 75 6.90 3.24 -2.60
C LYS A 75 7.03 2.38 -1.35
N ILE A 76 6.63 1.12 -1.47
CA ILE A 76 6.84 0.08 -0.46
C ILE A 76 7.84 -0.91 -1.04
N ASN A 77 9.01 -1.02 -0.42
CA ASN A 77 10.11 -1.87 -0.89
C ASN A 77 10.11 -3.22 -0.18
N PHE A 78 9.74 -4.30 -0.86
CA PHE A 78 9.61 -5.64 -0.27
C PHE A 78 10.93 -6.25 0.18
N LEU A 79 12.07 -5.77 -0.35
CA LEU A 79 13.38 -6.21 0.09
C LEU A 79 13.58 -5.92 1.59
N GLU A 80 13.01 -4.84 2.11
CA GLU A 80 13.10 -4.54 3.55
C GLU A 80 12.28 -5.50 4.40
N TYR A 81 11.16 -5.99 3.87
CA TYR A 81 10.28 -6.95 4.55
C TYR A 81 10.80 -8.39 4.43
N ASN A 82 11.44 -8.74 3.31
CA ASN A 82 11.76 -10.11 2.96
C ASN A 82 13.28 -10.36 2.90
N SER A 83 13.99 -9.86 3.91
CA SER A 83 15.43 -10.15 4.13
C SER A 83 16.32 -9.85 2.92
N GLY A 84 16.13 -8.69 2.30
CA GLY A 84 16.90 -8.22 1.15
C GLY A 84 16.48 -8.81 -0.20
N ARG A 85 15.35 -9.54 -0.29
CA ARG A 85 14.90 -10.22 -1.50
C ARG A 85 13.52 -9.75 -1.94
N GLY A 86 13.28 -9.72 -3.25
CA GLY A 86 11.93 -9.63 -3.81
C GLY A 86 11.06 -10.84 -3.45
N ILE A 87 9.80 -10.79 -3.85
CA ILE A 87 8.84 -11.89 -3.67
C ILE A 87 8.54 -12.49 -5.05
N GLU A 88 8.61 -13.81 -5.20
CA GLU A 88 8.27 -14.48 -6.45
C GLU A 88 6.85 -14.11 -6.91
N ASP A 89 6.69 -13.81 -8.20
CA ASP A 89 5.42 -13.35 -8.77
C ASP A 89 4.33 -14.43 -8.82
N SER A 90 4.71 -15.70 -8.66
CA SER A 90 3.82 -16.84 -8.41
C SER A 90 3.17 -16.80 -7.03
N THR A 91 3.70 -16.00 -6.11
CA THR A 91 3.22 -15.90 -4.73
C THR A 91 2.25 -14.73 -4.58
N THR A 92 1.11 -14.98 -3.93
CA THR A 92 0.19 -13.89 -3.56
C THR A 92 0.87 -12.90 -2.62
N ILE A 93 0.80 -11.61 -2.93
CA ILE A 93 1.30 -10.53 -2.06
C ILE A 93 0.11 -9.71 -1.61
N LYS A 94 -0.07 -9.50 -0.31
CA LYS A 94 -1.09 -8.59 0.24
C LYS A 94 -0.43 -7.45 0.97
N ILE A 95 -0.89 -6.24 0.69
CA ILE A 95 -0.42 -5.02 1.33
C ILE A 95 -1.58 -4.45 2.13
N TYR A 96 -1.35 -4.22 3.42
CA TYR A 96 -2.31 -3.55 4.29
C TYR A 96 -1.76 -2.17 4.66
N ILE A 97 -2.63 -1.16 4.61
CA ILE A 97 -2.37 0.12 5.25
C ILE A 97 -2.70 0.00 6.74
N VAL A 98 -1.83 0.52 7.60
CA VAL A 98 -1.96 0.46 9.05
C VAL A 98 -2.07 1.89 9.59
N GLU A 99 -3.17 2.17 10.28
CA GLU A 99 -3.41 3.45 10.95
C GLU A 99 -2.46 3.60 12.16
N PRO A 100 -1.75 4.73 12.31
CA PRO A 100 -0.79 4.90 13.38
C PRO A 100 -1.43 4.98 14.77
N ASP A 101 -2.65 5.53 14.87
CA ASP A 101 -3.30 5.82 16.16
C ASP A 101 -3.98 4.59 16.77
N THR A 102 -4.53 3.72 15.92
CA THR A 102 -5.38 2.59 16.33
C THR A 102 -4.71 1.23 16.09
N GLY A 103 -3.72 1.17 15.19
CA GLY A 103 -3.19 -0.08 14.66
C GLY A 103 -4.18 -0.84 13.76
N ASN A 104 -5.34 -0.24 13.44
CA ASN A 104 -6.31 -0.82 12.52
C ASN A 104 -5.67 -1.01 11.15
N GLN A 105 -6.05 -2.12 10.49
CA GLN A 105 -5.44 -2.52 9.24
C GLN A 105 -6.51 -2.79 8.19
N SER A 106 -6.33 -2.20 7.01
CA SER A 106 -7.22 -2.38 5.86
C SER A 106 -6.43 -2.93 4.70
N LEU A 107 -6.96 -3.95 4.01
CA LEU A 107 -6.34 -4.48 2.80
C LEU A 107 -6.37 -3.37 1.74
N LEU A 108 -5.18 -2.96 1.28
CA LEU A 108 -5.02 -1.89 0.32
C LEU A 108 -4.94 -2.44 -1.10
N VAL A 109 -4.06 -3.42 -1.32
CA VAL A 109 -3.93 -4.07 -2.63
C VAL A 109 -3.41 -5.50 -2.50
N GLN A 110 -3.63 -6.28 -3.56
CA GLN A 110 -3.16 -7.65 -3.68
C GLN A 110 -2.56 -7.91 -5.07
N TRP A 111 -1.39 -8.56 -5.12
CA TRP A 111 -0.81 -9.16 -6.33
C TRP A 111 -1.29 -10.61 -6.46
N LYS A 112 -1.85 -10.97 -7.63
CA LYS A 112 -2.19 -12.32 -8.09
C LYS A 112 -2.29 -12.34 -9.61
#